data_AF-A0A428XWK3-F1
#
_entry.id   AF-A0A428XWK3-F1
#
_cell.length_a   1.000
_cell.length_b   1.000
_cell.length_c   1.000
_cell.angle_alpha   90.00
_cell.angle_beta   90.00
_cell.angle_gamma   90.00
#
_symmetry.space_group_name_H-M   'P 1'
#
loop_
_entity.id
_entity.type
_entity.pdbx_description
1 polymer ?
#
loop_
_entity_poly.entity_id
_entity_poly.type
_entity_poly.pdbx_seq_one_letter_code
_entity_poly.pdbx_strand_id
1 'polypeptide(L)'
;MAIFEVGYETGAHHPGFLLIDTPQKNLGGKAAADDEEFADVHLVERFYQHVLSWLDGPGRGAQIVIVDNTPPPIAEPHIAVRFTRDPDHGRFGLIDNEIG
;
A
#
# COMPACT_ATOMS: atom_id res chain seq x y z
N MET A 1 -5.45 0.30 -10.12
CA MET A 1 -6.51 1.07 -9.44
C MET A 1 -7.30 1.79 -10.52
N ALA A 2 -8.63 1.84 -10.47
CA ALA A 2 -9.40 2.43 -11.58
C ALA A 2 -10.65 3.20 -11.12
N ILE A 3 -11.43 2.67 -10.17
CA ILE A 3 -12.69 3.32 -9.78
C ILE A 3 -12.46 4.57 -8.91
N PHE A 4 -11.48 4.51 -7.98
CA PHE A 4 -11.15 5.67 -7.14
C PHE A 4 -10.48 6.78 -7.96
N GLU A 5 -9.53 6.44 -8.83
CA GLU A 5 -8.84 7.42 -9.69
C GLU A 5 -9.84 8.16 -10.57
N VAL A 6 -10.70 7.41 -11.29
CA VAL A 6 -11.77 7.98 -12.11
C VAL A 6 -12.74 8.79 -11.26
N GLY A 7 -13.13 8.31 -10.08
CA GLY A 7 -14.04 9.03 -9.18
C GLY A 7 -13.46 10.36 -8.67
N TYR A 8 -12.17 10.38 -8.33
CA TYR A 8 -11.45 11.59 -7.89
C TYR A 8 -11.29 12.58 -9.05
N GLU A 9 -10.83 12.12 -10.21
CA GLU A 9 -10.58 12.95 -11.39
C GLU A 9 -11.87 13.57 -11.97
N THR A 10 -12.99 12.84 -11.89
CA THR A 10 -14.29 13.31 -12.39
C THR A 10 -15.04 14.19 -11.38
N GLY A 11 -14.49 14.40 -10.18
CA GLY A 11 -15.18 15.13 -9.11
C GLY A 11 -16.46 14.44 -8.62
N ALA A 12 -16.57 13.13 -8.84
CA ALA A 12 -17.67 12.34 -8.30
C ALA A 12 -17.58 12.28 -6.77
N HIS A 13 -18.69 11.94 -6.10
CA HIS A 13 -18.68 11.74 -4.64
C HIS A 13 -17.72 10.61 -4.27
N HIS A 14 -16.50 10.95 -3.87
CA HIS A 14 -15.50 10.01 -3.38
C HIS A 14 -15.33 10.19 -1.86
N PRO A 15 -15.00 9.12 -1.10
CA PRO A 15 -14.96 9.13 0.37
C PRO A 15 -13.80 9.94 0.99
N GLY A 16 -13.15 10.85 0.24
CA GLY A 16 -12.04 11.68 0.71
C GLY A 16 -10.70 10.96 0.83
N PHE A 17 -10.68 9.66 1.12
CA PHE A 17 -9.47 8.84 1.18
C PHE A 17 -9.72 7.39 0.76
N LEU A 18 -8.64 6.68 0.42
CA LEU A 18 -8.65 5.24 0.10
C LEU A 18 -7.77 4.50 1.10
N LEU A 19 -8.27 3.40 1.67
CA LEU A 19 -7.49 2.49 2.52
C LEU A 19 -7.26 1.18 1.76
N ILE A 20 -6.00 0.77 1.66
CA ILE A 20 -5.58 -0.49 1.02
C ILE A 20 -4.90 -1.34 2.08
N ASP A 21 -5.48 -2.51 2.35
CA ASP A 21 -4.87 -3.53 3.19
C ASP A 21 -4.08 -4.52 2.31
N THR A 22 -2.80 -4.70 2.65
CA THR A 22 -1.88 -5.71 2.12
C THR A 22 -1.99 -5.92 0.61
N PRO A 23 -1.43 -5.01 -0.22
CA PRO A 23 -1.53 -5.09 -1.67
C PRO A 23 -0.96 -6.40 -2.23
N GLN A 24 0.10 -6.94 -1.61
CA GLN A 24 0.73 -8.23 -1.96
C GLN A 24 -0.26 -9.40 -2.06
N LYS A 25 -1.13 -9.55 -1.06
CA LYS A 25 -2.05 -10.69 -0.96
C LYS A 25 -3.11 -10.71 -2.07
N ASN A 26 -3.43 -9.55 -2.62
CA ASN A 26 -4.47 -9.37 -3.64
C ASN A 26 -3.90 -9.26 -5.07
N LEU A 27 -2.59 -9.10 -5.21
CA LEU A 27 -1.92 -8.91 -6.50
C LEU A 27 -1.27 -10.21 -7.05
N GLY A 28 -0.84 -11.15 -6.18
CA GLY A 28 -0.16 -12.40 -6.55
C GLY A 28 -1.05 -13.59 -6.97
N GLY A 29 -2.18 -13.35 -7.65
CA GLY A 29 -3.14 -14.41 -7.99
C GLY A 29 -2.81 -15.22 -9.26
N LYS A 30 -2.37 -16.48 -9.08
CA LYS A 30 -2.32 -17.60 -10.07
C LYS A 30 -1.29 -17.51 -11.23
N ALA A 31 0.00 -17.44 -10.93
CA ALA A 31 1.06 -17.80 -11.89
C ALA A 31 1.87 -19.00 -11.34
N ALA A 32 2.59 -19.73 -12.19
CA ALA A 32 3.25 -20.99 -11.81
C ALA A 32 4.36 -20.81 -10.73
N ALA A 33 4.46 -21.81 -9.85
CA ALA A 33 5.13 -21.79 -8.54
C ALA A 33 6.63 -21.41 -8.48
N ASP A 34 7.35 -21.38 -9.60
CA ASP A 34 8.81 -21.13 -9.60
C ASP A 34 9.19 -19.66 -9.87
N ASP A 35 8.23 -18.79 -10.25
CA ASP A 35 8.43 -17.36 -10.55
C ASP A 35 7.61 -16.42 -9.62
N GLU A 36 6.84 -16.97 -8.68
CA GLU A 36 5.87 -16.22 -7.84
C GLU A 36 6.53 -15.11 -7.01
N GLU A 37 7.63 -15.41 -6.32
CA GLU A 37 8.26 -14.46 -5.39
C GLU A 37 8.84 -13.23 -6.12
N PHE A 38 9.51 -13.44 -7.25
CA PHE A 38 10.09 -12.34 -8.05
C PHE A 38 9.03 -11.53 -8.79
N ALA A 39 8.00 -12.21 -9.33
CA ALA A 39 6.89 -11.54 -10.01
C ALA A 39 6.08 -10.66 -9.04
N ASP A 40 5.85 -11.13 -7.82
CA ASP A 40 5.12 -10.40 -6.79
C ASP A 40 5.88 -9.16 -6.32
N VAL A 41 7.20 -9.26 -6.11
CA VAL A 41 8.04 -8.11 -5.73
C VAL A 41 7.97 -7.00 -6.78
N HIS A 42 8.13 -7.34 -8.06
CA HIS A 42 8.05 -6.37 -9.15
C HIS A 42 6.65 -5.79 -9.35
N LEU A 43 5.60 -6.59 -9.12
CA LEU A 43 4.22 -6.15 -9.23
C LEU A 43 3.87 -5.13 -8.14
N VAL A 44 4.31 -5.38 -6.91
CA VAL A 44 4.13 -4.47 -5.78
C VAL A 44 4.91 -3.18 -6.03
N GLU A 45 6.17 -3.25 -6.45
CA GLU A 45 6.95 -2.06 -6.75
C GLU A 45 6.28 -1.20 -7.83
N ARG A 46 5.80 -1.81 -8.92
CA ARG A 46 5.05 -1.11 -9.98
C ARG A 46 3.75 -0.49 -9.46
N PHE A 47 3.08 -1.15 -8.53
CA PHE A 47 1.89 -0.60 -7.89
C PHE A 47 2.21 0.68 -7.10
N TYR A 48 3.25 0.67 -6.28
CA TYR A 48 3.69 1.88 -5.55
C TYR A 48 4.13 2.99 -6.51
N GLN A 49 4.89 2.66 -7.56
CA GLN A 49 5.29 3.63 -8.60
C GLN A 49 4.08 4.28 -9.28
N HIS A 50 3.07 3.48 -9.63
CA HIS A 50 1.82 3.99 -10.23
C HIS A 50 1.09 4.94 -9.28
N VAL A 51 0.93 4.55 -8.01
CA VAL A 51 0.28 5.40 -7.00
C VAL A 51 1.00 6.73 -6.82
N LEU A 52 2.33 6.71 -6.68
CA LEU A 52 3.12 7.93 -6.52
C LEU A 52 3.03 8.83 -7.76
N SER A 53 3.18 8.25 -8.96
CA SER A 53 3.05 9.01 -10.21
C SER A 53 1.66 9.62 -10.37
N TRP A 54 0.61 8.94 -9.92
CA TRP A 54 -0.75 9.46 -9.96
C TRP A 54 -0.95 10.60 -8.96
N LEU A 55 -0.44 10.47 -7.73
CA LEU A 55 -0.49 11.49 -6.68
C LEU A 55 0.31 12.76 -7.05
N ASP A 56 1.37 12.64 -7.85
CA ASP A 56 2.13 13.77 -8.39
C ASP A 56 1.38 14.51 -9.52
N GLY A 57 0.35 13.90 -10.10
CA GLY A 57 -0.39 14.41 -11.25
C GLY A 57 -1.89 14.54 -10.98
N PRO A 58 -2.76 13.78 -11.69
CA PRO A 58 -4.22 13.92 -11.58
C PRO A 58 -4.78 13.69 -10.17
N GLY A 59 -4.13 12.84 -9.38
CA GLY A 59 -4.50 12.52 -8.01
C GLY A 59 -4.01 13.51 -6.96
N ARG A 60 -3.42 14.64 -7.34
CA ARG A 60 -2.83 15.58 -6.38
C ARG A 60 -3.87 16.05 -5.35
N GLY A 61 -3.55 15.87 -4.07
CA GLY A 61 -4.43 16.16 -2.94
C GLY A 61 -5.29 14.99 -2.48
N ALA A 62 -5.31 13.88 -3.22
CA ALA A 62 -5.94 12.64 -2.76
C ALA A 62 -5.16 12.04 -1.59
N GLN A 63 -5.87 11.37 -0.69
CA GLN A 63 -5.27 10.66 0.44
C GLN A 63 -5.41 9.16 0.24
N ILE A 64 -4.28 8.45 0.30
CA ILE A 64 -4.23 6.99 0.23
C ILE A 64 -3.46 6.51 1.45
N VAL A 65 -4.06 5.60 2.21
CA VAL A 65 -3.44 4.90 3.33
C VAL A 65 -3.21 3.46 2.90
N ILE A 66 -1.97 2.99 2.99
CA ILE A 66 -1.59 1.62 2.63
C ILE A 66 -1.03 0.96 3.88
N VAL A 67 -1.57 -0.19 4.24
CA VAL A 67 -1.04 -1.06 5.29
C VAL A 67 -0.30 -2.21 4.60
N ASP A 68 1.01 -2.28 4.82
CA ASP A 68 1.88 -3.26 4.17
C ASP A 68 2.88 -3.83 5.19
N ASN A 69 3.12 -5.14 5.11
CA ASN A 69 4.07 -5.83 5.97
C ASN A 69 5.49 -5.78 5.39
N THR A 70 5.61 -5.69 4.07
CA THR A 70 6.90 -5.75 3.37
C THR A 70 6.89 -4.74 2.21
N PRO A 71 6.75 -3.43 2.49
CA PRO A 71 6.70 -2.42 1.44
C PRO A 71 8.06 -2.33 0.70
N PRO A 72 8.04 -2.02 -0.60
CA PRO A 72 9.26 -1.82 -1.38
C PRO A 72 10.01 -0.55 -0.93
N PRO A 73 11.33 -0.43 -1.18
CA PRO A 73 12.14 0.70 -0.72
C PRO A 73 11.63 2.09 -1.16
N ILE A 74 10.93 2.18 -2.30
CA ILE A 74 10.31 3.42 -2.79
C ILE A 74 9.25 3.99 -1.82
N ALA A 75 8.68 3.15 -0.95
CA ALA A 75 7.69 3.58 0.03
C ALA A 75 8.32 4.22 1.28
N GLU A 76 9.60 4.00 1.55
CA GLU A 76 10.29 4.45 2.78
C GLU A 76 10.06 5.94 3.13
N PRO A 77 10.16 6.89 2.18
CA PRO A 77 9.92 8.30 2.47
C PRO A 77 8.47 8.63 2.87
N HIS A 78 7.55 7.72 2.60
CA HIS A 78 6.10 7.88 2.77
C HIS A 78 5.55 7.07 3.95
N ILE A 79 6.41 6.37 4.70
CA ILE A 79 5.99 5.60 5.88
C ILE A 79 5.66 6.58 7.01
N ALA A 80 4.36 6.74 7.27
CA ALA A 80 3.89 7.56 8.39
C ALA A 80 4.13 6.90 9.75
N VAL A 81 3.96 5.57 9.83
CA VAL A 81 4.13 4.78 11.06
C VAL A 81 4.69 3.41 10.70
N ARG A 82 5.73 2.98 11.44
CA ARG A 82 6.27 1.61 11.37
C ARG A 82 5.87 0.85 12.62
N PHE A 83 5.17 -0.26 12.42
CA PHE A 83 4.90 -1.22 13.46
C PHE A 83 5.95 -2.31 13.43
N THR A 84 6.41 -2.68 14.61
CA THR A 84 7.42 -3.71 14.81
C THR A 84 6.84 -4.73 15.77
N ARG A 85 7.31 -5.97 15.67
CA ARG A 85 7.06 -6.98 16.72
C ARG A 85 8.14 -6.94 17.80
N ASP A 86 8.92 -5.85 17.84
CA ASP A 86 9.98 -5.62 18.80
C ASP A 86 9.48 -4.55 19.79
N PRO A 87 9.18 -4.93 21.05
CA PRO A 87 8.71 -3.98 22.06
C PRO A 87 9.76 -2.94 22.43
N ASP A 88 11.04 -3.20 22.16
CA ASP A 88 12.16 -2.31 22.45
C ASP A 88 12.52 -1.39 21.27
N HIS A 89 11.91 -1.60 20.09
CA HIS A 89 12.16 -0.81 18.88
C HIS A 89 10.88 -0.56 18.08
N GLY A 90 10.28 0.62 18.19
CA GLY A 90 9.11 1.03 17.38
C GLY A 90 7.77 0.85 18.09
N ARG A 91 6.65 0.87 17.35
CA ARG A 91 5.31 0.61 17.92
C ARG A 91 5.00 -0.87 17.85
N PHE A 92 4.73 -1.47 19.01
CA PHE A 92 4.32 -2.87 19.12
C PHE A 92 2.87 -3.06 18.64
N GLY A 93 2.70 -3.56 17.42
CA GLY A 93 1.39 -3.91 16.85
C GLY A 93 0.38 -2.74 16.72
N LEU A 94 -0.73 -2.99 16.02
CA LEU A 94 -1.81 -1.99 15.84
C LEU A 94 -2.87 -2.08 16.95
N ILE A 95 -2.83 -3.14 17.76
CA ILE A 95 -3.81 -3.46 18.81
C ILE A 95 -3.04 -3.62 20.12
N ASP A 96 -3.35 -2.80 21.12
CA ASP A 96 -2.69 -2.80 22.44
C ASP A 96 -2.85 -4.12 23.23
N ASN A 97 -3.70 -5.05 22.77
CA ASN A 97 -4.10 -6.28 23.47
C ASN A 97 -3.56 -7.59 22.88
N GLU A 98 -2.61 -7.55 21.94
CA GLU A 98 -1.92 -8.78 21.52
C GLU A 98 -0.85 -9.13 22.58
N ILE A 99 -1.27 -9.86 23.61
CA ILE A 99 -0.36 -10.41 24.62
C ILE A 99 0.44 -11.52 23.93
N GLY A 100 1.74 -11.29 23.76
CA GLY A 100 2.69 -12.29 23.27
C GLY A 100 2.73 -13.57 24.11
#